data_AF-A0A3Q8S7S0-F1
#
_entry.id   AF-A0A3Q8S7S0-F1
#
_cell.length_a   1.000
_cell.length_b   1.000
_cell.length_c   1.000
_cell.angle_alpha   90.00
_cell.angle_beta   90.00
_cell.angle_gamma   90.00
#
_symmetry.space_group_name_H-M   'P 1'
#
loop_
_entity.id
_entity.type
_entity.pdbx_description
1 polymer ?
#
loop_
_entity_poly.entity_id
_entity_poly.type
_entity_poly.pdbx_seq_one_letter_code
_entity_poly.pdbx_strand_id
1 'polypeptide(L)'
;MKKYNTRTMVSIAMLTTVSVILYMFEFYVLPGSPLQADLSDLPVIIGGYLLGTGPGLMIAFLKNILHMFFLSKNAGPVGEIANFSYAVLIMLPIACYKPTTKTKRSGLYVFTVCASALLMNLINYFITFPLYGMSQEGAWNLLFAVFLPFNLAKGTLLIVFFSVLRPHLHRITGH
;
A
#
# COMPACT_ATOMS: atom_id res chain seq x y z
N MET A 1 15.35 -3.10 -22.97
CA MET A 1 15.16 -2.58 -21.60
C MET A 1 14.76 -1.12 -21.69
N LYS A 2 13.60 -0.72 -21.16
CA LYS A 2 13.16 0.69 -21.17
C LYS A 2 14.10 1.48 -20.24
N LYS A 3 14.94 2.37 -20.77
CA LYS A 3 15.85 3.19 -19.95
C LYS A 3 15.01 4.09 -19.04
N TYR A 4 15.18 3.97 -17.73
CA TYR A 4 14.60 4.92 -16.80
C TYR A 4 15.24 6.28 -17.04
N ASN A 5 14.41 7.28 -17.38
CA ASN A 5 14.85 8.65 -17.56
C ASN A 5 15.16 9.24 -16.16
N THR A 6 16.15 10.13 -16.05
CA THR A 6 16.49 10.87 -14.83
C THR A 6 15.25 11.44 -14.13
N ARG A 7 14.28 11.92 -14.91
CA ARG A 7 12.98 12.38 -14.38
C ARG A 7 12.25 11.32 -13.56
N THR A 8 12.21 10.07 -14.03
CA THR A 8 11.57 8.96 -13.32
C THR A 8 12.29 8.64 -12.02
N MET A 9 13.62 8.66 -12.02
CA MET A 9 14.43 8.43 -10.82
C MET A 9 14.17 9.50 -9.75
N VAL A 10 14.15 10.77 -10.16
CA VAL A 10 13.83 11.89 -9.25
C VAL A 10 12.40 11.78 -8.71
N SER A 11 11.43 11.43 -9.55
CA SER A 11 10.04 11.25 -9.09
C SER A 11 9.89 10.08 -8.11
N ILE A 12 10.62 8.97 -8.32
CA ILE A 12 10.65 7.85 -7.36
C ILE A 12 11.19 8.35 -6.02
N ALA A 13 12.34 9.04 -6.01
CA ALA A 13 12.92 9.57 -4.79
C ALA A 13 11.97 10.53 -4.05
N MET A 14 11.37 11.49 -4.75
CA MET A 14 10.41 12.43 -4.14
C MET A 14 9.19 11.71 -3.56
N LEU A 15 8.59 10.78 -4.29
CA LEU A 15 7.42 10.03 -3.80
C LEU A 15 7.78 9.11 -2.63
N THR A 16 8.96 8.49 -2.65
CA THR A 16 9.49 7.73 -1.52
C THR A 16 9.66 8.61 -0.28
N THR A 17 10.23 9.80 -0.41
CA THR A 17 10.37 10.74 0.72
C THR A 17 9.01 11.12 1.30
N VAL A 18 8.05 11.49 0.46
CA VAL A 18 6.68 11.80 0.91
C VAL A 18 6.05 10.59 1.59
N SER A 19 6.24 9.39 1.03
CA SER A 19 5.76 8.14 1.60
C SER A 19 6.29 7.90 3.01
N VAL A 20 7.60 8.06 3.20
CA VAL A 20 8.25 7.92 4.52
C VAL A 20 7.72 8.95 5.51
N ILE A 21 7.56 10.23 5.11
CA ILE A 21 6.98 11.26 5.97
C ILE A 21 5.57 10.87 6.42
N LEU A 22 4.73 10.38 5.50
CA LEU A 22 3.39 9.91 5.85
C LEU A 22 3.43 8.66 6.75
N TYR A 23 4.44 7.81 6.59
CA TYR A 23 4.62 6.62 7.42
C TYR A 23 4.96 6.99 8.87
N MET A 24 5.63 8.12 9.12
CA MET A 24 5.91 8.61 10.48
C MET A 24 4.66 8.88 11.31
N PHE A 25 3.51 9.10 10.66
CA PHE A 25 2.22 9.34 11.31
C PHE A 25 1.39 8.05 11.45
N GLU A 26 2.02 6.88 11.36
CA GLU A 26 1.33 5.61 11.62
C GLU A 26 0.80 5.55 13.06
N PHE A 27 -0.35 4.91 13.22
CA PHE A 27 -0.96 4.69 14.52
C PHE A 27 -1.59 3.30 14.64
N TYR A 28 -1.56 2.75 15.86
CA TYR A 28 -2.20 1.47 16.15
C TYR A 28 -3.71 1.63 16.16
N VAL A 29 -4.42 0.79 15.40
CA VAL A 29 -5.89 0.79 15.37
C VAL A 29 -6.47 0.05 16.57
N LEU A 30 -5.74 -0.96 17.07
CA LEU A 30 -6.12 -1.72 18.24
C LEU A 30 -4.95 -1.80 19.23
N PRO A 31 -5.17 -1.58 20.54
CA PRO A 31 -4.15 -1.77 21.56
C PRO A 31 -3.57 -3.18 21.51
N GLY A 32 -2.24 -3.30 21.40
CA GLY A 32 -1.54 -4.59 21.37
C GLY A 32 -1.63 -5.37 20.04
N SER A 33 -2.24 -4.80 19.00
CA SER A 33 -2.25 -5.41 17.67
C SER A 33 -1.04 -4.97 16.84
N PRO A 34 -0.47 -5.85 15.98
CA PRO A 34 0.55 -5.46 15.00
C PRO A 34 -0.01 -4.59 13.86
N LEU A 35 -1.32 -4.29 13.85
CA LEU A 35 -1.97 -3.50 12.79
C LEU A 35 -1.80 -2.01 13.03
N GLN A 36 -1.05 -1.38 12.14
CA GLN A 36 -0.84 0.07 12.09
C GLN A 36 -1.51 0.63 10.83
N ALA A 37 -2.33 1.66 11.03
CA ALA A 37 -2.90 2.44 9.93
C ALA A 37 -1.97 3.60 9.58
N ASP A 38 -1.79 3.82 8.28
CA ASP A 38 -0.92 4.86 7.73
C ASP A 38 -1.40 5.27 6.33
N LEU A 39 -0.92 6.43 5.86
CA LEU A 39 -1.18 6.94 4.51
C LEU A 39 0.02 6.81 3.57
N SER A 40 1.08 6.11 3.98
CA SER A 40 2.32 6.00 3.21
C SER A 40 2.15 5.24 1.89
N ASP A 41 1.11 4.41 1.77
CA ASP A 41 0.73 3.71 0.53
C ASP A 41 0.16 4.65 -0.55
N LEU A 42 -0.28 5.85 -0.19
CA LEU A 42 -0.86 6.78 -1.14
C LEU A 42 0.18 7.23 -2.20
N PRO A 43 1.39 7.67 -1.85
CA PRO A 43 2.47 7.91 -2.82
C PRO A 43 2.85 6.69 -3.67
N VAL A 44 2.74 5.46 -3.13
CA VAL A 44 2.98 4.23 -3.89
C VAL A 44 1.93 4.08 -5.00
N ILE A 45 0.65 4.26 -4.67
CA ILE A 45 -0.46 4.22 -5.64
C ILE A 45 -0.30 5.33 -6.68
N ILE A 46 0.08 6.55 -6.26
CA ILE A 46 0.32 7.69 -7.17
C ILE A 46 1.48 7.38 -8.11
N GLY A 47 2.61 6.89 -7.59
CA GLY A 47 3.78 6.53 -8.39
C GLY A 47 3.48 5.40 -9.38
N GLY A 48 2.80 4.34 -8.92
CA GLY A 48 2.29 3.27 -9.78
C GLY A 48 1.34 3.80 -10.85
N TYR A 49 0.46 4.73 -10.50
CA TYR A 49 -0.49 5.31 -11.42
C TYR A 49 0.17 6.16 -12.52
N LEU A 50 1.15 7.00 -12.16
CA LEU A 50 1.77 7.97 -13.07
C LEU A 50 2.96 7.41 -13.85
N LEU A 51 3.78 6.59 -13.20
CA LEU A 51 5.07 6.14 -13.72
C LEU A 51 5.07 4.65 -14.12
N GLY A 52 4.04 3.91 -13.69
CA GLY A 52 3.85 2.48 -13.95
C GLY A 52 4.29 1.59 -12.79
N THR A 53 4.07 0.28 -12.96
CA THR A 53 4.24 -0.73 -11.89
C THR A 53 5.66 -0.77 -11.32
N GLY A 54 6.70 -0.75 -12.16
CA GLY A 54 8.10 -0.81 -11.71
C GLY A 54 8.46 0.31 -10.72
N PRO A 55 8.26 1.59 -11.08
CA PRO A 55 8.42 2.70 -10.16
C PRO A 55 7.56 2.60 -8.88
N GLY A 56 6.30 2.16 -9.00
CA GLY A 56 5.43 1.92 -7.83
C GLY A 56 6.02 0.88 -6.86
N LEU A 57 6.52 -0.24 -7.39
CA LEU A 57 7.21 -1.27 -6.60
C LEU A 57 8.46 -0.72 -5.91
N MET A 58 9.26 0.09 -6.61
CA MET A 58 10.45 0.73 -6.02
C MET A 58 10.08 1.68 -4.89
N ILE A 59 9.03 2.48 -5.03
CA ILE A 59 8.57 3.38 -3.98
C ILE A 59 8.12 2.58 -2.75
N ALA A 60 7.30 1.54 -2.95
CA ALA A 60 6.86 0.65 -1.88
C ALA A 60 8.04 -0.03 -1.16
N PHE A 61 9.03 -0.50 -1.91
CA PHE A 61 10.19 -1.17 -1.35
C PHE A 61 11.04 -0.20 -0.50
N LEU A 62 11.38 0.95 -1.08
CA LEU A 62 12.24 1.93 -0.42
C LEU A 62 11.58 2.53 0.83
N LYS A 63 10.27 2.83 0.80
CA LYS A 63 9.59 3.37 1.99
C LYS A 63 9.67 2.41 3.18
N ASN A 64 9.52 1.10 2.93
CA ASN A 64 9.48 0.07 3.97
C ASN A 64 10.88 -0.18 4.52
N ILE A 65 11.91 -0.19 3.66
CA ILE A 65 13.31 -0.25 4.11
C ILE A 65 13.63 0.95 5.01
N LEU A 66 13.30 2.17 4.56
CA LEU A 66 13.61 3.36 5.34
C LEU A 66 12.82 3.39 6.66
N HIS A 67 11.56 2.99 6.65
CA HIS A 67 10.78 2.88 7.87
C HIS A 67 11.38 1.86 8.83
N MET A 68 11.71 0.66 8.35
CA MET A 68 12.32 -0.42 9.15
C MET A 68 13.58 0.03 9.90
N PHE A 69 14.49 0.74 9.23
CA PHE A 69 15.80 1.07 9.80
C PHE A 69 15.79 2.36 10.63
N PHE A 70 14.89 3.30 10.36
CA PHE A 70 14.97 4.65 10.94
C PHE A 70 13.77 5.06 11.79
N LEU A 71 12.59 4.44 11.60
CA LEU A 71 11.34 4.91 12.19
C LEU A 71 10.61 3.84 13.01
N SER A 72 10.72 2.58 12.58
CA SER A 72 9.96 1.48 13.16
C SER A 72 10.33 1.29 14.63
N LYS A 73 9.29 1.25 15.47
CA LYS A 73 9.42 0.98 16.91
C LYS A 73 9.39 -0.50 17.24
N ASN A 74 9.02 -1.34 16.26
CA ASN A 74 8.91 -2.78 16.41
C ASN A 74 10.24 -3.43 16.01
N ALA A 75 10.67 -4.46 16.76
CA ALA A 75 12.01 -5.07 16.60
C ALA A 75 12.15 -6.05 15.40
N GLY A 76 11.35 -5.95 14.34
CA GLY A 76 11.44 -6.95 13.25
C GLY A 76 10.81 -6.55 11.90
N PRO A 77 11.23 -7.25 10.82
CA PRO A 77 10.85 -6.91 9.44
C PRO A 77 9.43 -7.34 9.07
N VAL A 78 8.76 -8.11 9.93
CA VAL A 78 7.49 -8.78 9.61
C VAL A 78 6.37 -7.77 9.30
N GLY A 79 6.30 -6.68 10.07
CA GLY A 79 5.35 -5.59 9.83
C GLY A 79 5.58 -4.90 8.48
N GLU A 80 6.85 -4.67 8.13
CA GLU A 80 7.24 -4.04 6.86
C GLU A 80 6.99 -4.95 5.66
N ILE A 81 7.18 -6.26 5.81
CA ILE A 81 6.83 -7.26 4.78
C ILE A 81 5.31 -7.25 4.55
N ALA A 82 4.52 -7.19 5.61
CA ALA A 82 3.08 -7.11 5.52
C ALA A 82 2.64 -5.80 4.86
N ASN A 83 3.21 -4.66 5.28
CA ASN A 83 2.91 -3.34 4.70
C ASN A 83 3.30 -3.27 3.22
N PHE A 84 4.51 -3.72 2.86
CA PHE A 84 4.95 -3.84 1.47
C PHE A 84 4.00 -4.69 0.64
N SER A 85 3.61 -5.86 1.13
CA SER A 85 2.70 -6.76 0.42
C SER A 85 1.36 -6.09 0.14
N TYR A 86 0.78 -5.44 1.14
CA TYR A 86 -0.46 -4.69 0.98
C TYR A 86 -0.32 -3.53 -0.02
N ALA A 87 0.78 -2.76 0.07
CA ALA A 87 1.09 -1.65 -0.83
C ALA A 87 1.12 -2.09 -2.29
N VAL A 88 1.73 -3.25 -2.56
CA VAL A 88 1.80 -3.84 -3.90
C VAL A 88 0.40 -4.26 -4.36
N LEU A 89 -0.35 -4.99 -3.53
CA LEU A 89 -1.68 -5.49 -3.86
C LEU A 89 -2.66 -4.37 -4.22
N ILE A 90 -2.65 -3.26 -3.48
CA ILE A 90 -3.55 -2.13 -3.71
C ILE A 90 -3.10 -1.26 -4.90
N MET A 91 -1.79 -1.13 -5.13
CA MET A 91 -1.25 -0.32 -6.23
C MET A 91 -1.43 -0.99 -7.59
N LEU A 92 -1.24 -2.32 -7.67
CA LEU A 92 -1.16 -3.06 -8.94
C LEU A 92 -2.36 -2.84 -9.88
N PRO A 93 -3.63 -3.00 -9.46
CA PRO A 93 -4.76 -2.81 -10.35
C PRO A 93 -4.84 -1.37 -10.90
N ILE A 94 -4.50 -0.39 -10.06
CA ILE A 94 -4.52 1.04 -10.41
C ILE A 94 -3.38 1.40 -11.38
N ALA A 95 -2.22 0.76 -11.23
CA ALA A 95 -1.08 0.93 -12.13
C ALA A 95 -1.34 0.32 -13.51
N CYS A 96 -1.89 -0.91 -13.54
CA CYS A 96 -2.06 -1.70 -14.75
C CYS A 96 -3.29 -1.30 -15.58
N TYR A 97 -4.37 -0.83 -14.94
CA TYR A 97 -5.62 -0.53 -15.64
C TYR A 97 -6.01 0.95 -15.54
N LYS A 98 -6.19 1.60 -16.70
CA LYS A 98 -6.59 3.02 -16.81
C LYS A 98 -8.00 3.12 -17.42
N PRO A 99 -9.06 3.06 -16.59
CA PRO A 99 -10.42 3.06 -17.07
C PRO A 99 -10.77 4.40 -17.74
N THR A 100 -11.49 4.32 -18.87
CA THR A 100 -11.90 5.48 -19.66
C THR A 100 -13.22 6.10 -19.21
N THR A 101 -14.06 5.35 -18.50
CA THR A 101 -15.37 5.82 -18.01
C THR A 101 -15.41 5.91 -16.48
N LYS A 102 -16.29 6.78 -15.95
CA LYS A 102 -16.47 6.91 -14.50
C LYS A 102 -16.91 5.60 -13.85
N THR A 103 -17.85 4.86 -14.45
CA THR A 103 -18.35 3.58 -13.94
C THR A 103 -17.27 2.51 -13.86
N LYS A 104 -16.47 2.33 -14.92
CA LYS A 104 -15.36 1.37 -14.92
C LYS A 104 -14.30 1.72 -13.86
N ARG A 105 -14.09 3.02 -13.63
CA ARG A 105 -13.19 3.50 -12.59
C ARG A 105 -13.70 3.20 -11.19
N SER A 106 -14.98 3.46 -10.91
CA SER A 106 -15.58 3.08 -9.62
C SER A 106 -15.52 1.57 -9.40
N GLY A 107 -15.79 0.76 -10.44
CA GLY A 107 -15.66 -0.69 -10.38
C GLY A 107 -14.22 -1.14 -10.08
N LEU A 108 -13.22 -0.53 -10.73
CA LEU A 108 -11.81 -0.79 -10.43
C LEU A 108 -11.46 -0.47 -8.97
N TYR A 109 -11.95 0.65 -8.45
CA TYR A 109 -11.70 1.06 -7.06
C TYR A 109 -12.25 0.06 -6.06
N VAL A 110 -13.52 -0.34 -6.21
CA VAL A 110 -14.14 -1.37 -5.36
C VAL A 110 -13.38 -2.69 -5.48
N PHE A 111 -13.07 -3.13 -6.70
CA PHE A 111 -12.29 -4.34 -6.93
C PHE A 111 -10.93 -4.29 -6.23
N THR A 112 -10.22 -3.17 -6.36
CA THR A 112 -8.88 -2.99 -5.76
C THR A 112 -8.91 -3.12 -4.24
N VAL A 113 -9.88 -2.46 -3.58
CA VAL A 113 -10.02 -2.53 -2.12
C VAL A 113 -10.38 -3.94 -1.67
N CYS A 114 -11.38 -4.56 -2.29
CA CYS A 114 -11.82 -5.91 -1.90
C CYS A 114 -10.73 -6.96 -2.17
N ALA A 115 -10.11 -6.93 -3.35
CA ALA A 115 -9.08 -7.90 -3.72
C ALA A 115 -7.83 -7.77 -2.85
N SER A 116 -7.35 -6.53 -2.59
CA SER A 116 -6.20 -6.32 -1.72
C SER A 116 -6.46 -6.79 -0.30
N ALA A 117 -7.64 -6.51 0.27
CA ALA A 117 -7.99 -6.96 1.62
C ALA A 117 -8.09 -8.50 1.74
N LEU A 118 -8.73 -9.15 0.77
CA LEU A 118 -8.85 -10.61 0.76
C LEU A 118 -7.50 -11.31 0.57
N LEU A 119 -6.69 -10.86 -0.40
CA LEU A 119 -5.36 -11.42 -0.64
C LEU A 119 -4.41 -11.15 0.53
N MET A 120 -4.54 -10.00 1.19
CA MET A 120 -3.74 -9.69 2.37
C MET A 120 -4.05 -10.65 3.54
N ASN A 121 -5.29 -11.12 3.68
CA ASN A 121 -5.61 -12.15 4.67
C ASN A 121 -4.90 -13.48 4.38
N LEU A 122 -4.78 -13.87 3.12
CA LEU A 122 -4.01 -15.06 2.73
C LEU A 122 -2.53 -14.89 3.08
N ILE A 123 -1.96 -13.72 2.76
CA ILE A 123 -0.57 -13.40 3.12
C ILE A 123 -0.40 -13.41 4.65
N ASN A 124 -1.35 -12.86 5.39
CA ASN A 124 -1.29 -12.88 6.84
C ASN A 124 -1.32 -14.30 7.41
N TYR A 125 -2.20 -15.15 6.90
CA TYR A 125 -2.31 -16.54 7.33
C TYR A 125 -1.04 -17.35 7.06
N PHE A 126 -0.52 -17.29 5.83
CA PHE A 126 0.58 -18.15 5.37
C PHE A 126 1.98 -17.60 5.64
N ILE A 127 2.12 -16.28 5.80
CA ILE A 127 3.43 -15.62 5.89
C ILE A 127 3.53 -14.84 7.21
N THR A 128 2.67 -13.84 7.42
CA THR A 128 2.83 -12.90 8.53
C THR A 128 2.65 -13.56 9.90
N PHE A 129 1.62 -14.38 10.09
CA PHE A 129 1.33 -15.05 11.38
C PHE A 129 2.42 -16.05 11.76
N PRO A 130 2.88 -16.95 10.87
CA PRO A 130 4.04 -17.80 11.13
C PRO A 130 5.30 -17.03 11.48
N LEU A 131 5.58 -15.92 10.80
CA LEU A 131 6.75 -15.08 11.09
C LEU A 131 6.65 -14.37 12.44
N TYR A 132 5.45 -14.07 12.92
CA TYR A 132 5.21 -13.59 14.28
C TYR A 132 5.15 -14.72 15.32
N GLY A 133 5.25 -15.99 14.93
CA GLY A 133 5.09 -17.13 15.83
C GLY A 133 3.66 -17.29 16.39
N MET A 134 2.66 -16.73 15.72
CA MET A 134 1.25 -16.82 16.13
C MET A 134 0.69 -18.22 15.83
N SER A 135 -0.15 -18.73 16.74
CA SER A 135 -0.89 -19.97 16.50
C SER A 135 -1.86 -19.82 15.32
N GLN A 136 -1.99 -20.91 14.55
CA GLN A 136 -2.99 -21.00 13.47
C GLN A 136 -4.38 -21.34 14.01
N GLU A 137 -4.48 -21.78 15.26
CA GLU A 137 -5.75 -22.04 15.92
C GLU A 137 -6.52 -20.72 16.10
N GLY A 138 -7.73 -20.64 15.55
CA GLY A 138 -8.54 -19.43 15.57
C GLY A 138 -8.07 -18.30 14.64
N ALA A 139 -7.01 -18.50 13.85
CA ALA A 139 -6.44 -17.48 12.97
C ALA A 139 -7.48 -16.92 11.98
N TRP A 140 -8.31 -17.78 11.39
CA TRP A 140 -9.38 -17.34 10.48
C TRP A 140 -10.39 -16.42 11.15
N ASN A 141 -10.77 -16.69 12.41
CA ASN A 141 -11.69 -15.82 13.15
C ASN A 141 -11.07 -14.43 13.35
N LEU A 142 -9.79 -14.38 13.75
CA LEU A 142 -9.06 -13.12 13.88
C LEU A 142 -8.94 -12.39 12.52
N LEU A 143 -8.63 -13.11 11.45
CA LEU A 143 -8.49 -12.54 10.11
C LEU A 143 -9.80 -11.95 9.59
N PHE A 144 -10.94 -12.62 9.78
CA PHE A 144 -12.23 -12.12 9.34
C PHE A 144 -12.80 -11.02 10.25
N ALA A 145 -12.62 -11.14 11.56
CA ALA A 145 -13.17 -10.19 12.52
C ALA A 145 -12.35 -8.89 12.64
N VAL A 146 -11.04 -8.95 12.43
CA VAL A 146 -10.13 -7.81 12.67
C VAL A 146 -9.36 -7.39 11.43
N PHE A 147 -8.62 -8.31 10.79
CA PHE A 147 -7.70 -7.92 9.70
C PHE A 147 -8.44 -7.55 8.42
N LEU A 148 -9.52 -8.27 8.07
CA LEU A 148 -10.33 -7.98 6.90
C LEU A 148 -10.99 -6.59 6.98
N PRO A 149 -11.77 -6.26 8.04
CA PRO A 149 -12.38 -4.93 8.13
C PRO A 149 -11.33 -3.83 8.20
N PHE A 150 -10.21 -4.05 8.89
CA PHE A 150 -9.09 -3.11 8.91
C PHE A 150 -8.54 -2.85 7.49
N ASN A 151 -8.21 -3.90 6.74
CA ASN A 151 -7.65 -3.77 5.39
C ASN A 151 -8.65 -3.16 4.40
N LEU A 152 -9.95 -3.41 4.56
CA LEU A 152 -11.00 -2.75 3.79
C LEU A 152 -11.08 -1.25 4.12
N ALA A 153 -11.03 -0.89 5.40
CA ALA A 153 -11.04 0.50 5.85
C ALA A 153 -9.80 1.27 5.36
N LYS A 154 -8.59 0.70 5.56
CA LYS A 154 -7.33 1.26 5.07
C LYS A 154 -7.37 1.46 3.55
N GLY A 155 -7.81 0.44 2.81
CA GLY A 155 -7.88 0.50 1.35
C GLY A 155 -8.87 1.54 0.85
N THR A 156 -10.04 1.62 1.49
CA THR A 156 -11.06 2.62 1.18
C THR A 156 -10.52 4.03 1.40
N LEU A 157 -9.85 4.28 2.53
CA LEU A 157 -9.23 5.56 2.84
C LEU A 157 -8.24 5.97 1.75
N LEU A 158 -7.30 5.07 1.41
CA LEU A 158 -6.28 5.33 0.38
C LEU A 158 -6.89 5.62 -0.99
N ILE A 159 -7.91 4.86 -1.39
CA ILE A 159 -8.60 5.06 -2.68
C ILE A 159 -9.42 6.34 -2.70
N VAL A 160 -10.04 6.74 -1.59
CA VAL A 160 -10.73 8.04 -1.47
C VAL A 160 -9.73 9.18 -1.67
N PHE A 161 -8.64 9.20 -0.92
CA PHE A 161 -7.59 10.22 -1.08
C PHE A 161 -7.02 10.24 -2.50
N PHE A 162 -6.71 9.07 -3.05
CA PHE A 162 -6.22 8.95 -4.42
C PHE A 162 -7.24 9.51 -5.44
N SER A 163 -8.54 9.22 -5.27
CA SER A 163 -9.59 9.67 -6.19
C SER A 163 -9.75 11.19 -6.19
N VAL A 164 -9.55 11.85 -5.04
CA VAL A 164 -9.56 13.31 -4.88
C VAL A 164 -8.33 13.93 -5.54
N LEU A 165 -7.15 13.33 -5.36
CA LEU A 165 -5.91 13.85 -5.92
C LEU A 165 -5.79 13.59 -7.43
N ARG A 166 -6.33 12.48 -7.94
CA ARG A 166 -6.18 12.02 -9.33
C ARG A 166 -6.39 13.10 -10.40
N PRO A 167 -7.45 13.94 -10.37
CA PRO A 167 -7.66 14.99 -11.37
C PRO A 167 -6.51 15.99 -11.46
N HIS A 168 -5.78 16.20 -10.36
CA HIS A 168 -4.66 17.13 -10.28
C HIS A 168 -3.33 16.50 -10.71
N LEU A 169 -3.19 15.17 -10.60
CA LEU A 169 -1.94 14.47 -10.90
C LEU A 169 -1.48 14.62 -12.35
N HIS A 170 -2.41 14.69 -13.31
CA HIS A 170 -2.07 14.85 -14.73
C HIS A 170 -1.34 16.18 -15.01
N ARG A 171 -1.63 17.24 -14.23
CA ARG A 171 -0.94 18.54 -14.35
C ARG A 171 0.53 18.47 -13.95
N ILE A 172 0.91 17.50 -13.09
CA ILE A 172 2.27 17.34 -12.58
C ILE A 172 3.14 16.55 -13.58
N THR A 173 2.53 15.70 -14.40
CA THR A 173 3.27 14.87 -15.37
C THR A 173 3.54 15.55 -16.72
N GLY A 174 2.98 16.73 -16.99
CA GLY A 174 3.31 17.51 -18.20
C GLY A 174 2.90 16.84 -19.51
N HIS A 175 1.78 16.11 -19.49
CA HIS A 175 1.10 15.54 -20.66
C HIS A 175 -0.35 16.01 -20.66
#